data_AF-A0A3D2WXA1-F1
#
_entry.id   AF-A0A3D2WXA1-F1
#
_cell.length_a   1.000
_cell.length_b   1.000
_cell.length_c   1.000
_cell.angle_alpha   90.00
_cell.angle_beta   90.00
_cell.angle_gamma   90.00
#
_symmetry.space_group_name_H-M   'P 1'
#
loop_
_entity.id
_entity.type
_entity.pdbx_description
1 polymer ?
#
loop_
_entity_poly.entity_id
_entity_poly.type
_entity_poly.pdbx_seq_one_letter_code
_entity_poly.pdbx_strand_id
1 'polypeptide(L)'
;GAKPLWISCGMIIEEGFEITLLEKIVASMKQTADEAGVQIVTGDTKVVEKGNADGIYINTAGVGVLPDGVNLSLDKVCPGDKVFVSGYIGDHEAAIIRAREEFNINIDIESDCAAVCDLTSELVTHIPDLRIMRDPTRGGLATTLNEFVWGRNFGICIYENDIPVREVVRGLCEPLGFDPLYMANEGKVVFIVGPGNSEKALSILKSHPLGRNGKMIGEVVDMPKGKVLLKTQIGSSRILDMLTGEMLPRIC
;
A
#
# COMPACT_ATOMS: atom_id res chain seq x y z
N GLY A 1 -11.01 -6.95 2.78
CA GLY A 1 -11.92 -8.09 3.00
C GLY A 1 -13.36 -7.66 3.07
N ALA A 2 -13.67 -6.64 3.87
CA ALA A 2 -14.98 -5.99 3.84
C ALA A 2 -15.19 -5.18 2.55
N LYS A 3 -16.45 -5.08 2.12
CA LYS A 3 -16.90 -4.12 1.10
C LYS A 3 -17.11 -2.76 1.78
N PRO A 4 -16.35 -1.70 1.45
CA PRO A 4 -16.58 -0.38 2.01
C PRO A 4 -17.91 0.18 1.49
N LEU A 5 -18.62 0.92 2.35
CA LEU A 5 -19.93 1.51 2.00
C LEU A 5 -19.97 3.01 2.32
N TRP A 6 -19.45 3.38 3.50
CA TRP A 6 -19.57 4.72 4.01
C TRP A 6 -18.27 5.22 4.62
N ILE A 7 -17.99 6.50 4.44
CA ILE A 7 -16.92 7.20 5.15
C ILE A 7 -17.44 8.48 5.80
N SER A 8 -16.82 8.87 6.91
CA SER A 8 -16.88 10.23 7.45
C SER A 8 -15.70 11.06 6.96
N CYS A 9 -15.85 12.38 6.91
CA CYS A 9 -14.76 13.31 6.59
C CYS A 9 -14.65 14.44 7.62
N GLY A 10 -13.58 14.45 8.40
CA GLY A 10 -13.21 15.55 9.28
C GLY A 10 -12.09 16.39 8.66
N MET A 11 -12.27 17.71 8.62
CA MET A 11 -11.27 18.64 8.09
C MET A 11 -10.81 19.63 9.16
N ILE A 12 -9.49 19.80 9.29
CA ILE A 12 -8.86 20.88 10.06
C ILE A 12 -8.15 21.78 9.06
N ILE A 13 -8.61 23.01 8.93
CA ILE A 13 -8.19 23.95 7.88
C ILE A 13 -7.53 25.16 8.56
N GLU A 14 -6.37 25.56 8.06
CA GLU A 14 -5.68 26.76 8.52
C GLU A 14 -6.40 28.02 8.02
N GLU A 15 -6.51 29.03 8.89
CA GLU A 15 -7.00 30.35 8.49
C GLU A 15 -6.16 30.93 7.33
N GLY A 16 -6.86 31.35 6.26
CA GLY A 16 -6.22 31.86 5.06
C GLY A 16 -5.91 30.80 4.00
N PHE A 17 -6.27 29.53 4.24
CA PHE A 17 -6.21 28.49 3.21
C PHE A 17 -7.07 28.86 1.99
N GLU A 18 -6.53 28.64 0.79
CA GLU A 18 -7.17 29.07 -0.44
C GLU A 18 -8.46 28.30 -0.71
N ILE A 19 -9.58 29.01 -0.86
CA ILE A 19 -10.89 28.40 -1.12
C ILE A 19 -10.87 27.59 -2.42
N THR A 20 -10.20 28.06 -3.47
CA THR A 20 -10.14 27.30 -4.73
C THR A 20 -9.38 25.97 -4.58
N LEU A 21 -8.39 25.92 -3.69
CA LEU A 21 -7.68 24.68 -3.37
C LEU A 21 -8.57 23.74 -2.56
N LEU A 22 -9.33 24.26 -1.60
CA LEU A 22 -10.32 23.48 -0.85
C LEU A 22 -11.39 22.88 -1.79
N GLU A 23 -11.92 23.66 -2.73
CA GLU A 23 -12.89 23.20 -3.72
C GLU A 23 -12.32 22.05 -4.59
N LYS A 24 -11.06 22.18 -5.04
CA LYS A 24 -10.37 21.11 -5.78
C LYS A 24 -10.23 19.83 -4.95
N ILE A 25 -9.85 19.95 -3.68
CA ILE A 25 -9.72 18.81 -2.76
C ILE A 25 -11.07 18.13 -2.56
N VAL A 26 -12.12 18.88 -2.24
CA VAL A 26 -13.49 18.35 -2.05
C VAL A 26 -13.99 17.66 -3.32
N ALA A 27 -13.76 18.25 -4.50
CA ALA A 27 -14.13 17.65 -5.77
C ALA A 27 -13.41 16.33 -6.02
N SER A 28 -12.09 16.27 -5.75
CA SER A 28 -11.29 15.05 -5.86
C SER A 28 -11.78 13.96 -4.91
N MET A 29 -12.08 14.30 -3.66
CA MET A 29 -12.65 13.37 -2.67
C MET A 29 -13.99 12.80 -3.14
N LYS A 30 -14.88 13.66 -3.66
CA LYS A 30 -16.17 13.23 -4.21
C LYS A 30 -15.98 12.27 -5.38
N GLN A 31 -15.14 12.64 -6.35
CA GLN A 31 -14.90 11.81 -7.52
C GLN A 31 -14.37 10.42 -7.12
N THR A 32 -13.38 10.38 -6.23
CA THR A 32 -12.77 9.13 -5.76
C THR A 32 -13.77 8.26 -5.00
N ALA A 33 -14.62 8.88 -4.17
CA ALA A 33 -15.68 8.18 -3.45
C ALA A 33 -16.73 7.59 -4.41
N ASP A 34 -17.14 8.36 -5.42
CA ASP A 34 -18.07 7.91 -6.46
C ASP A 34 -17.47 6.72 -7.27
N GLU A 35 -16.20 6.80 -7.67
CA GLU A 35 -15.48 5.73 -8.36
C GLU A 35 -15.35 4.45 -7.51
N ALA A 36 -15.10 4.59 -6.21
CA ALA A 36 -15.03 3.48 -5.26
C ALA A 36 -16.41 2.92 -4.86
N GLY A 37 -17.51 3.58 -5.25
CA GLY A 37 -18.86 3.21 -4.82
C GLY A 37 -19.11 3.43 -3.33
N VAL A 38 -18.42 4.38 -2.71
CA VAL A 38 -18.48 4.72 -1.28
C VAL A 38 -19.15 6.07 -1.09
N GLN A 39 -19.97 6.23 -0.06
CA GLN A 39 -20.63 7.49 0.24
C GLN A 39 -19.95 8.22 1.39
N ILE A 40 -19.69 9.52 1.23
CA ILE A 40 -19.34 10.41 2.35
C ILE A 40 -20.66 10.80 3.04
N VAL A 41 -20.95 10.23 4.21
CA VAL A 41 -22.28 10.35 4.86
C VAL A 41 -22.34 11.33 6.02
N THR A 42 -21.19 11.72 6.56
CA THR A 42 -21.11 12.68 7.67
C THR A 42 -19.74 13.35 7.65
N GLY A 43 -19.61 14.49 8.31
CA GLY A 43 -18.33 15.18 8.43
C GLY A 43 -18.31 16.24 9.51
N ASP A 44 -17.13 16.80 9.69
CA ASP A 44 -16.87 17.91 10.60
C ASP A 44 -15.85 18.86 9.97
N THR A 45 -15.95 20.16 10.25
CA THR A 45 -14.97 21.14 9.79
C THR A 45 -14.56 22.02 10.97
N LYS A 46 -13.26 22.20 11.13
CA LYS A 46 -12.64 23.09 12.10
C LYS A 46 -11.67 24.00 11.37
N VAL A 47 -11.74 25.29 11.68
CA VAL A 47 -10.77 26.28 11.23
C VAL A 47 -9.93 26.68 12.42
N VAL A 48 -8.60 26.64 12.26
CA VAL A 48 -7.64 27.04 13.29
C VAL A 48 -6.91 28.30 12.86
N GLU A 49 -6.47 29.09 13.83
CA GLU A 49 -5.69 30.31 13.55
C GLU A 49 -4.42 29.99 12.74
N LYS A 50 -3.97 30.98 11.98
CA LYS A 50 -2.74 30.87 11.18
C LYS A 50 -1.54 30.43 12.04
N GLY A 51 -0.80 29.43 11.57
CA GLY A 51 0.35 28.82 12.25
C GLY A 51 0.01 27.65 13.18
N ASN A 52 -1.28 27.34 13.40
CA ASN A 52 -1.72 26.19 14.22
C ASN A 52 -2.04 24.94 13.38
N ALA A 53 -1.97 25.04 12.06
CA ALA A 53 -1.94 23.93 11.11
C ALA A 53 -1.00 24.31 9.95
N ASP A 54 -0.69 23.37 9.07
CA ASP A 54 0.06 23.64 7.84
C ASP A 54 -0.82 23.31 6.63
N GLY A 55 -1.65 24.28 6.24
CA GLY A 55 -2.63 24.15 5.19
C GLY A 55 -3.91 23.41 5.62
N ILE A 56 -3.99 22.11 5.36
CA ILE A 56 -5.19 21.30 5.64
C ILE A 56 -4.82 19.90 6.10
N TYR A 57 -5.51 19.41 7.13
CA TYR A 57 -5.50 18.01 7.54
C TYR A 57 -6.87 17.40 7.37
N ILE A 58 -6.91 16.17 6.85
CA ILE A 58 -8.15 15.44 6.57
C ILE A 58 -8.10 14.11 7.30
N ASN A 59 -9.08 13.87 8.15
CA ASN A 59 -9.34 12.57 8.76
C ASN A 59 -10.52 11.92 8.05
N THR A 60 -10.37 10.64 7.71
CA THR A 60 -11.50 9.82 7.27
C THR A 60 -11.63 8.59 8.17
N ALA A 61 -12.87 8.18 8.42
CA ALA A 61 -13.16 6.92 9.08
C ALA A 61 -14.16 6.16 8.22
N GLY A 62 -13.90 4.86 7.99
CA GLY A 62 -14.68 4.04 7.07
C GLY A 62 -15.43 2.91 7.75
N VAL A 63 -16.62 2.62 7.23
CA VAL A 63 -17.43 1.46 7.62
C VAL A 63 -17.73 0.63 6.37
N GLY A 64 -17.59 -0.68 6.52
CA GLY A 64 -17.88 -1.66 5.48
C GLY A 64 -18.51 -2.91 6.05
N VAL A 65 -19.06 -3.75 5.17
CA VAL A 65 -19.66 -5.03 5.53
C VAL A 65 -18.71 -6.14 5.13
N LEU A 66 -18.38 -7.03 6.07
CA LEU A 66 -17.64 -8.25 5.77
C LEU A 66 -18.60 -9.26 5.12
N PRO A 67 -18.36 -9.69 3.87
CA PRO A 67 -19.22 -10.69 3.23
C PRO A 67 -19.14 -12.03 3.97
N ASP A 68 -20.23 -12.80 3.91
CA ASP A 68 -20.31 -14.12 4.53
C ASP A 68 -19.21 -15.05 3.99
N GLY A 69 -18.61 -15.83 4.89
CA GLY A 69 -17.53 -16.77 4.56
C GLY A 69 -16.14 -16.14 4.41
N VAL A 70 -16.03 -14.81 4.36
CA VAL A 70 -14.73 -14.13 4.32
C VAL A 70 -14.05 -14.22 5.68
N ASN A 71 -12.91 -14.88 5.73
CA ASN A 71 -12.11 -15.04 6.95
C ASN A 71 -10.62 -14.95 6.58
N LEU A 72 -10.13 -13.72 6.49
CA LEU A 72 -8.71 -13.42 6.29
C LEU A 72 -8.02 -13.38 7.65
N SER A 73 -7.01 -14.21 7.86
CA SER A 73 -6.27 -14.28 9.11
C SER A 73 -4.85 -14.78 8.89
N LEU A 74 -3.90 -14.18 9.61
CA LEU A 74 -2.52 -14.65 9.68
C LEU A 74 -2.40 -16.06 10.27
N ASP A 75 -3.38 -16.53 11.04
CA ASP A 75 -3.37 -17.90 11.60
C ASP A 75 -3.58 -18.99 10.55
N LYS A 76 -4.06 -18.60 9.35
CA LYS A 76 -4.22 -19.50 8.20
C LYS A 76 -2.99 -19.56 7.31
N VAL A 77 -2.01 -18.69 7.54
CA VAL A 77 -0.79 -18.63 6.75
C VAL A 77 0.08 -19.82 7.11
N CYS A 78 0.52 -20.56 6.11
CA CYS A 78 1.40 -21.70 6.28
C CYS A 78 2.57 -21.69 5.28
N PRO A 79 3.70 -22.34 5.64
CA PRO A 79 4.81 -22.57 4.71
C PRO A 79 4.34 -23.10 3.35
N GLY A 80 4.87 -22.53 2.27
CA GLY A 80 4.49 -22.83 0.89
C GLY A 80 3.41 -21.91 0.31
N ASP A 81 2.70 -21.13 1.13
CA ASP A 81 1.84 -20.04 0.65
C ASP A 81 2.67 -19.00 -0.12
N LYS A 82 2.07 -18.35 -1.13
CA LYS A 82 2.73 -17.44 -2.05
C LYS A 82 2.40 -15.98 -1.73
N VAL A 83 3.42 -15.12 -1.81
CA VAL A 83 3.33 -13.70 -1.48
C VAL A 83 3.28 -12.89 -2.76
N PHE A 84 2.34 -11.95 -2.83
CA PHE A 84 2.08 -11.13 -4.00
C PHE A 84 2.06 -9.65 -3.65
N VAL A 85 2.38 -8.83 -4.65
CA VAL A 85 2.07 -7.40 -4.67
C VAL A 85 1.24 -7.07 -5.90
N SER A 86 0.32 -6.12 -5.78
CA SER A 86 -0.58 -5.76 -6.88
C SER A 86 0.05 -4.92 -7.99
N GLY A 87 1.23 -4.32 -7.77
CA GLY A 87 1.90 -3.49 -8.77
C GLY A 87 3.26 -2.98 -8.31
N TYR A 88 3.77 -1.98 -9.03
CA TYR A 88 5.06 -1.36 -8.73
C TYR A 88 5.15 -0.84 -7.28
N ILE A 89 6.34 -0.88 -6.68
CA ILE A 89 6.59 -0.42 -5.32
C ILE A 89 7.35 0.91 -5.33
N GLY A 90 6.92 1.86 -4.50
CA GLY A 90 7.57 3.14 -4.23
C GLY A 90 7.09 4.32 -5.09
N ASP A 91 6.09 4.13 -5.95
CA ASP A 91 5.62 5.17 -6.89
C ASP A 91 5.09 6.42 -6.15
N HIS A 92 4.29 6.25 -5.08
CA HIS A 92 3.75 7.39 -4.32
C HIS A 92 4.84 8.22 -3.64
N GLU A 93 5.69 7.61 -2.84
CA GLU A 93 6.74 8.37 -2.14
C GLU A 93 7.73 9.02 -3.11
N ALA A 94 8.05 8.38 -4.24
CA ALA A 94 8.85 9.01 -5.29
C ALA A 94 8.16 10.25 -5.89
N ALA A 95 6.84 10.21 -6.09
CA ALA A 95 6.08 11.35 -6.58
C ALA A 95 6.01 12.50 -5.57
N ILE A 96 5.93 12.20 -4.26
CA ILE A 96 6.00 13.22 -3.21
C ILE A 96 7.41 13.83 -3.12
N ILE A 97 8.46 13.02 -3.18
CA ILE A 97 9.86 13.50 -3.20
C ILE A 97 10.06 14.47 -4.35
N ARG A 98 9.57 14.12 -5.55
CA ARG A 98 9.59 15.00 -6.71
C ARG A 98 8.84 16.30 -6.44
N ALA A 99 7.60 16.22 -5.94
CA ALA A 99 6.73 17.37 -5.74
C ALA A 99 7.26 18.37 -4.69
N ARG A 100 8.10 17.91 -3.76
CA ARG A 100 8.74 18.78 -2.75
C ARG A 100 9.93 19.56 -3.29
N GLU A 101 10.48 19.18 -4.44
CA GLU A 101 11.65 19.82 -5.07
C GLU A 101 12.92 19.88 -4.19
N GLU A 102 12.95 19.22 -3.02
CA GLU A 102 14.06 19.27 -2.05
C GLU A 102 15.39 18.72 -2.62
N PHE A 103 15.31 17.85 -3.64
CA PHE A 103 16.46 17.15 -4.20
C PHE A 103 16.82 17.56 -5.64
N ASN A 104 16.14 18.56 -6.22
CA ASN A 104 16.30 18.95 -7.64
C ASN A 104 16.22 17.76 -8.63
N ILE A 105 15.42 16.74 -8.30
CA ILE A 105 15.25 15.55 -9.12
C ILE A 105 14.08 15.77 -10.08
N ASN A 106 14.37 15.86 -11.37
CA ASN A 106 13.35 15.93 -12.41
C ASN A 106 13.10 14.54 -13.00
N ILE A 107 12.18 13.80 -12.38
CA ILE A 107 11.71 12.50 -12.88
C ILE A 107 10.22 12.58 -13.28
N ASP A 108 9.84 11.83 -14.30
CA ASP A 108 8.44 11.71 -14.66
C ASP A 108 7.81 10.52 -13.91
N ILE A 109 7.22 10.81 -12.74
CA ILE A 109 6.55 9.82 -11.89
C ILE A 109 5.29 10.42 -11.27
N GLU A 110 4.21 9.65 -11.30
CA GLU A 110 2.96 10.00 -10.63
C GLU A 110 2.74 9.08 -9.44
N SER A 111 2.01 9.57 -8.43
CA SER A 111 1.61 8.74 -7.31
C SER A 111 0.69 7.63 -7.80
N ASP A 112 0.80 6.46 -7.17
CA ASP A 112 -0.10 5.34 -7.42
C ASP A 112 -1.42 5.40 -6.63
N CYS A 113 -1.74 6.53 -5.98
CA CYS A 113 -2.93 6.71 -5.15
C CYS A 113 -4.20 6.29 -5.91
N ALA A 114 -4.87 5.26 -5.40
CA ALA A 114 -6.06 4.69 -6.02
C ALA A 114 -6.89 3.88 -5.02
N ALA A 115 -8.21 3.87 -5.20
CA ALA A 115 -9.08 2.98 -4.44
C ALA A 115 -8.89 1.52 -4.89
N VAL A 116 -8.37 0.67 -4.00
CA VAL A 116 -8.10 -0.76 -4.26
C VAL A 116 -9.28 -1.69 -3.93
N CYS A 117 -10.44 -1.13 -3.58
CA CYS A 117 -11.60 -1.91 -3.12
C CYS A 117 -12.15 -2.86 -4.19
N ASP A 118 -12.12 -2.46 -5.47
CA ASP A 118 -12.54 -3.31 -6.59
C ASP A 118 -11.61 -4.52 -6.74
N LEU A 119 -10.30 -4.26 -6.88
CA LEU A 119 -9.27 -5.31 -6.97
C LEU A 119 -9.33 -6.27 -5.78
N THR A 120 -9.43 -5.75 -4.56
CA THR A 120 -9.48 -6.59 -3.36
C THR A 120 -10.78 -7.40 -3.27
N SER A 121 -11.89 -6.89 -3.83
CA SER A 121 -13.16 -7.63 -3.91
C SER A 121 -13.05 -8.80 -4.90
N GLU A 122 -12.38 -8.60 -6.04
CA GLU A 122 -12.10 -9.68 -7.00
C GLU A 122 -11.24 -10.80 -6.38
N LEU A 123 -10.18 -10.42 -5.65
CA LEU A 123 -9.34 -11.38 -4.93
C LEU A 123 -10.14 -12.17 -3.90
N VAL A 124 -10.95 -11.48 -3.07
CA VAL A 124 -11.77 -12.12 -2.02
C VAL A 124 -12.83 -13.05 -2.62
N THR A 125 -13.47 -12.65 -3.72
CA THR A 125 -14.55 -13.41 -4.35
C THR A 125 -14.03 -14.66 -5.05
N HIS A 126 -12.85 -14.57 -5.67
CA HIS A 126 -12.38 -15.61 -6.59
C HIS A 126 -11.23 -16.45 -6.04
N ILE A 127 -10.64 -16.13 -4.88
CA ILE A 127 -9.53 -16.88 -4.28
C ILE A 127 -9.94 -17.45 -2.92
N PRO A 128 -10.43 -18.70 -2.85
CA PRO A 128 -10.91 -19.30 -1.60
C PRO A 128 -9.86 -19.43 -0.49
N ASP A 129 -8.58 -19.56 -0.86
CA ASP A 129 -7.43 -19.69 0.04
C ASP A 129 -6.60 -18.39 0.14
N LEU A 130 -7.23 -17.24 -0.10
CA LEU A 130 -6.67 -15.94 0.25
C LEU A 130 -6.51 -15.86 1.77
N ARG A 131 -5.26 -15.76 2.24
CA ARG A 131 -4.94 -15.81 3.67
C ARG A 131 -5.09 -14.46 4.34
N ILE A 132 -4.44 -13.45 3.77
CA ILE A 132 -4.36 -12.09 4.30
C ILE A 132 -4.08 -11.11 3.16
N MET A 133 -4.49 -9.86 3.34
CA MET A 133 -4.13 -8.73 2.48
C MET A 133 -3.86 -7.50 3.34
N ARG A 134 -2.95 -6.63 2.91
CA ARG A 134 -2.67 -5.33 3.53
C ARG A 134 -2.06 -4.38 2.51
N ASP A 135 -2.37 -3.11 2.64
CA ASP A 135 -1.78 -2.01 1.89
C ASP A 135 -0.38 -1.66 2.42
N PRO A 136 0.65 -1.52 1.55
CA PRO A 136 2.00 -1.16 1.98
C PRO A 136 2.20 0.36 1.99
N THR A 137 1.49 1.06 2.88
CA THR A 137 1.58 2.50 3.11
C THR A 137 2.85 2.86 3.88
N ARG A 138 2.77 3.37 5.12
CA ARG A 138 3.94 3.79 5.89
C ARG A 138 4.88 2.62 6.19
N GLY A 139 6.16 2.80 5.88
CA GLY A 139 7.19 1.76 6.00
C GLY A 139 7.18 0.72 4.86
N GLY A 140 6.29 0.88 3.88
CA GLY A 140 6.30 0.17 2.61
C GLY A 140 6.06 -1.34 2.71
N LEU A 141 6.51 -2.04 1.67
CA LEU A 141 6.44 -3.49 1.55
C LEU A 141 7.20 -4.19 2.68
N ALA A 142 8.39 -3.71 3.02
CA ALA A 142 9.26 -4.28 4.04
C ALA A 142 8.57 -4.35 5.41
N THR A 143 8.00 -3.24 5.86
CA THR A 143 7.32 -3.17 7.15
C THR A 143 6.05 -4.03 7.14
N THR A 144 5.26 -3.97 6.06
CA THR A 144 4.03 -4.77 5.90
C THR A 144 4.31 -6.28 6.01
N LEU A 145 5.36 -6.77 5.34
CA LEU A 145 5.73 -8.18 5.43
C LEU A 145 6.23 -8.57 6.83
N ASN A 146 6.94 -7.66 7.50
CA ASN A 146 7.38 -7.89 8.87
C ASN A 146 6.19 -7.95 9.84
N GLU A 147 5.14 -7.16 9.63
CA GLU A 147 3.90 -7.25 10.41
C GLU A 147 3.20 -8.60 10.22
N PHE A 148 3.26 -9.19 9.02
CA PHE A 148 2.70 -10.53 8.77
C PHE A 148 3.41 -11.64 9.54
N VAL A 149 4.74 -11.55 9.70
CA VAL A 149 5.54 -12.56 10.40
C VAL A 149 5.73 -12.25 11.88
N TRP A 150 5.39 -11.05 12.36
CA TRP A 150 5.66 -10.63 13.75
C TRP A 150 5.03 -11.61 14.76
N GLY A 151 5.88 -12.20 15.60
CA GLY A 151 5.45 -13.19 16.60
C GLY A 151 4.92 -14.51 16.02
N ARG A 152 5.16 -14.78 14.74
CA ARG A 152 4.70 -16.00 14.05
C ARG A 152 5.77 -17.08 13.99
N ASN A 153 5.31 -18.31 13.81
CA ASN A 153 6.15 -19.51 13.73
C ASN A 153 6.60 -19.85 12.30
N PHE A 154 6.48 -18.90 11.37
CA PHE A 154 6.94 -18.96 9.99
C PHE A 154 7.68 -17.67 9.64
N GLY A 155 8.42 -17.68 8.52
CA GLY A 155 9.03 -16.50 7.91
C GLY A 155 8.46 -16.23 6.52
N ILE A 156 8.94 -15.17 5.88
CA ILE A 156 8.66 -14.87 4.48
C ILE A 156 10.00 -14.72 3.74
N CYS A 157 10.13 -15.36 2.58
CA CYS A 157 11.26 -15.18 1.67
C CYS A 157 10.77 -14.50 0.39
N ILE A 158 11.29 -13.32 0.09
CA ILE A 158 11.00 -12.57 -1.13
C ILE A 158 12.23 -12.50 -2.03
N TYR A 159 12.00 -12.41 -3.34
CA TYR A 159 13.04 -12.44 -4.36
C TYR A 159 13.18 -11.07 -5.00
N GLU A 160 14.36 -10.47 -4.89
CA GLU A 160 14.63 -9.10 -5.34
C GLU A 160 14.31 -8.88 -6.83
N ASN A 161 14.57 -9.88 -7.68
CA ASN A 161 14.30 -9.83 -9.11
C ASN A 161 12.79 -9.83 -9.46
N ASP A 162 11.96 -10.36 -8.57
CA ASP A 162 10.53 -10.51 -8.81
C ASP A 162 9.73 -9.31 -8.30
N ILE A 163 10.33 -8.45 -7.46
CA ILE A 163 9.68 -7.25 -6.95
C ILE A 163 9.63 -6.19 -8.06
N PRO A 164 8.42 -5.79 -8.50
CA PRO A 164 8.29 -4.77 -9.52
C PRO A 164 8.62 -3.40 -8.93
N VAL A 165 9.72 -2.79 -9.37
CA VAL A 165 10.08 -1.39 -9.09
C VAL A 165 10.41 -0.74 -10.42
N ARG A 166 9.90 0.47 -10.66
CA ARG A 166 10.21 1.20 -11.89
C ARG A 166 11.66 1.66 -11.91
N GLU A 167 12.27 1.69 -13.09
CA GLU A 167 13.64 2.21 -13.26
C GLU A 167 13.77 3.65 -12.75
N VAL A 168 12.76 4.51 -12.95
CA VAL A 168 12.76 5.89 -12.43
C VAL A 168 12.77 5.95 -10.90
N VAL A 169 12.11 4.99 -10.23
CA VAL A 169 12.10 4.90 -8.76
C VAL A 169 13.45 4.36 -8.27
N ARG A 170 14.01 3.35 -8.95
CA ARG A 170 15.37 2.84 -8.65
C ARG A 170 16.42 3.94 -8.79
N GLY A 171 16.40 4.66 -9.90
CA GLY A 171 17.34 5.76 -10.18
C GLY A 171 17.21 6.95 -9.22
N LEU A 172 16.03 7.14 -8.60
CA LEU A 172 15.85 8.10 -7.50
C LEU A 172 16.41 7.57 -6.18
N CYS A 173 16.20 6.28 -5.89
CA CYS A 173 16.61 5.67 -4.63
C CYS A 173 18.13 5.57 -4.49
N GLU A 174 18.84 5.17 -5.55
CA GLU A 174 20.29 4.96 -5.54
C GLU A 174 21.11 6.15 -5.03
N PRO A 175 20.97 7.39 -5.56
CA PRO A 175 21.75 8.54 -5.09
C PRO A 175 21.34 9.02 -3.70
N LEU A 176 20.08 8.80 -3.31
CA LEU A 176 19.54 9.21 -2.00
C LEU A 176 19.81 8.18 -0.89
N GLY A 177 20.28 6.98 -1.25
CA GLY A 177 20.45 5.88 -0.31
C GLY A 177 19.13 5.32 0.23
N PHE A 178 18.02 5.55 -0.48
CA PHE A 178 16.72 4.98 -0.12
C PHE A 178 16.61 3.54 -0.63
N ASP A 179 15.82 2.74 0.08
CA ASP A 179 15.46 1.40 -0.33
C ASP A 179 13.97 1.40 -0.71
N PRO A 180 13.61 1.11 -1.99
CA PRO A 180 12.24 1.21 -2.47
C PRO A 180 11.29 0.29 -1.72
N LEU A 181 11.78 -0.77 -1.07
CA LEU A 181 10.95 -1.67 -0.28
C LEU A 181 10.34 -1.00 0.96
N TYR A 182 10.92 0.10 1.43
CA TYR A 182 10.41 0.86 2.57
C TYR A 182 9.57 2.06 2.14
N MET A 183 9.52 2.36 0.84
CA MET A 183 8.78 3.51 0.32
C MET A 183 7.27 3.27 0.36
N ALA A 184 6.53 4.31 0.72
CA ALA A 184 5.07 4.27 0.83
C ALA A 184 4.39 4.14 -0.54
N ASN A 185 3.25 3.44 -0.51
CA ASN A 185 2.36 3.19 -1.66
C ASN A 185 0.92 3.49 -1.23
N GLU A 186 0.13 4.14 -2.10
CA GLU A 186 -1.24 4.58 -1.78
C GLU A 186 -2.30 3.97 -2.71
N GLY A 187 -1.92 2.98 -3.52
CA GLY A 187 -2.86 2.22 -4.37
C GLY A 187 -2.41 0.79 -4.62
N LYS A 188 -1.74 0.19 -3.64
CA LYS A 188 -1.16 -1.16 -3.75
C LYS A 188 -1.62 -2.06 -2.63
N VAL A 189 -1.59 -3.36 -2.90
CA VAL A 189 -1.98 -4.41 -1.97
C VAL A 189 -0.91 -5.49 -1.97
N VAL A 190 -0.44 -5.83 -0.77
CA VAL A 190 0.36 -7.02 -0.49
C VAL A 190 -0.57 -8.12 0.01
N PHE A 191 -0.45 -9.33 -0.50
CA PHE A 191 -1.34 -10.42 -0.09
C PHE A 191 -0.68 -11.79 -0.16
N ILE A 192 -1.23 -12.72 0.62
CA ILE A 192 -0.75 -14.11 0.69
C ILE A 192 -1.87 -15.04 0.25
N VAL A 193 -1.55 -15.95 -0.65
CA VAL A 193 -2.49 -16.94 -1.23
C VAL A 193 -1.92 -18.34 -1.03
N GLY A 194 -2.78 -19.33 -0.84
CA GLY A 194 -2.36 -20.71 -0.92
C GLY A 194 -1.73 -21.08 -2.28
N PRO A 195 -0.83 -22.06 -2.32
CA PRO A 195 -0.12 -22.42 -3.56
C PRO A 195 -1.09 -22.88 -4.68
N GLY A 196 -2.24 -23.46 -4.32
CA GLY A 196 -3.22 -23.99 -5.27
C GLY A 196 -3.91 -22.94 -6.15
N ASN A 197 -4.01 -21.67 -5.71
CA ASN A 197 -4.64 -20.59 -6.48
C ASN A 197 -3.65 -19.49 -6.91
N SER A 198 -2.35 -19.76 -6.88
CA SER A 198 -1.32 -18.77 -7.24
C SER A 198 -1.43 -18.29 -8.69
N GLU A 199 -1.70 -19.20 -9.64
CA GLU A 199 -1.91 -18.83 -11.05
C GLU A 199 -3.20 -18.02 -11.25
N LYS A 200 -4.26 -18.38 -10.51
CA LYS A 200 -5.53 -17.65 -10.53
C LYS A 200 -5.36 -16.23 -9.99
N ALA A 201 -4.59 -16.06 -8.91
CA ALA A 201 -4.24 -14.75 -8.37
C ALA A 201 -3.52 -13.87 -9.41
N LEU A 202 -2.52 -14.44 -10.11
CA LEU A 202 -1.84 -13.75 -11.20
C LEU A 202 -2.77 -13.39 -12.35
N SER A 203 -3.72 -14.28 -12.70
CA SER A 203 -4.71 -13.99 -13.75
C SER A 203 -5.59 -12.80 -13.38
N ILE A 204 -6.10 -12.77 -12.14
CA ILE A 204 -6.92 -11.66 -11.63
C ILE A 204 -6.14 -10.35 -11.70
N LEU A 205 -4.89 -10.35 -11.18
CA LEU A 205 -4.00 -9.20 -11.24
C LEU A 205 -3.83 -8.70 -12.68
N LYS A 206 -3.45 -9.58 -13.61
CA LYS A 206 -3.22 -9.20 -15.02
C LYS A 206 -4.47 -8.65 -15.72
N SER A 207 -5.66 -9.15 -15.35
CA SER A 207 -6.93 -8.68 -15.93
C SER A 207 -7.43 -7.35 -15.35
N HIS A 208 -6.94 -6.96 -14.18
CA HIS A 208 -7.41 -5.77 -13.47
C HIS A 208 -6.49 -4.56 -13.73
N PRO A 209 -7.00 -3.36 -14.03
CA PRO A 209 -6.19 -2.18 -14.32
C PRO A 209 -5.14 -1.85 -13.23
N LEU A 210 -5.55 -1.87 -11.95
CA LEU A 210 -4.68 -1.68 -10.79
C LEU A 210 -3.74 -2.86 -10.50
N GLY A 211 -3.98 -4.02 -11.09
CA GLY A 211 -3.24 -5.26 -10.87
C GLY A 211 -2.25 -5.61 -11.97
N ARG A 212 -2.28 -4.91 -13.13
CA ARG A 212 -1.59 -5.32 -14.37
C ARG A 212 -0.08 -5.57 -14.23
N ASN A 213 0.55 -4.88 -13.28
CA ASN A 213 1.98 -4.97 -13.00
C ASN A 213 2.28 -5.81 -11.74
N GLY A 214 1.26 -6.43 -11.16
CA GLY A 214 1.37 -7.25 -9.97
C GLY A 214 2.09 -8.56 -10.24
N LYS A 215 2.79 -9.05 -9.23
CA LYS A 215 3.68 -10.21 -9.31
C LYS A 215 3.62 -11.05 -8.04
N MET A 216 3.90 -12.34 -8.20
CA MET A 216 4.34 -13.18 -7.09
C MET A 216 5.79 -12.80 -6.80
N ILE A 217 6.08 -12.41 -5.56
CA ILE A 217 7.40 -11.88 -5.16
C ILE A 217 8.13 -12.80 -4.19
N GLY A 218 7.50 -13.88 -3.74
CA GLY A 218 8.05 -14.72 -2.70
C GLY A 218 7.09 -15.77 -2.17
N GLU A 219 7.49 -16.37 -1.06
CA GLU A 219 6.75 -17.41 -0.39
C GLU A 219 6.93 -17.38 1.12
N VAL A 220 5.97 -17.97 1.81
CA VAL A 220 6.05 -18.24 3.24
C VAL A 220 6.94 -19.46 3.46
N VAL A 221 7.87 -19.36 4.40
CA VAL A 221 8.89 -20.39 4.68
C VAL A 221 8.84 -20.82 6.14
N ASP A 222 9.31 -22.03 6.44
CA ASP A 222 9.39 -22.54 7.82
C ASP A 222 10.38 -21.76 8.69
N MET A 223 11.48 -21.30 8.08
CA MET A 223 12.60 -20.64 8.77
C MET A 223 13.22 -19.54 7.88
N PRO A 224 13.81 -18.50 8.49
CA PRO A 224 13.77 -18.17 9.91
C PRO A 224 12.40 -17.64 10.34
N LYS A 225 11.92 -18.10 11.50
CA LYS A 225 10.61 -17.69 12.05
C LYS A 225 10.62 -16.23 12.44
N GLY A 226 9.50 -15.55 12.21
CA GLY A 226 9.32 -14.15 12.59
C GLY A 226 10.22 -13.18 11.83
N LYS A 227 10.70 -13.58 10.64
CA LYS A 227 11.66 -12.81 9.85
C LYS A 227 11.28 -12.80 8.38
N VAL A 228 11.60 -11.69 7.73
CA VAL A 228 11.52 -11.53 6.28
C VAL A 228 12.94 -11.63 5.72
N LEU A 229 13.14 -12.51 4.74
CA LEU A 229 14.37 -12.65 3.99
C LEU A 229 14.20 -12.06 2.60
N LEU A 230 15.15 -11.24 2.18
CA LEU A 230 15.30 -10.82 0.79
C LEU A 230 16.42 -11.64 0.17
N LYS A 231 16.09 -12.47 -0.83
CA LYS A 231 17.07 -13.14 -1.68
C LYS A 231 17.49 -12.19 -2.79
N THR A 232 18.77 -11.86 -2.80
CA THR A 232 19.34 -10.88 -3.72
C THR A 232 19.53 -11.46 -5.11
N GLN A 233 19.77 -10.58 -6.09
CA GLN A 233 20.01 -10.98 -7.49
C GLN A 233 21.19 -11.96 -7.65
N ILE A 234 22.21 -11.85 -6.78
CA ILE A 234 23.42 -12.68 -6.79
C ILE A 234 23.27 -13.96 -5.93
N GLY A 235 22.06 -14.23 -5.42
CA GLY A 235 21.73 -15.44 -4.68
C GLY A 235 22.06 -15.41 -3.18
N SER A 236 22.61 -14.31 -2.67
CA SER A 236 22.75 -14.11 -1.21
C SER A 236 21.40 -13.79 -0.57
N SER A 237 21.32 -13.81 0.76
CA SER A 237 20.10 -13.44 1.49
C SER A 237 20.45 -12.45 2.59
N ARG A 238 19.59 -11.45 2.77
CA ARG A 238 19.65 -10.53 3.92
C ARG A 238 18.31 -10.51 4.65
N ILE A 239 18.36 -10.26 5.95
CA ILE A 239 17.15 -9.98 6.73
C ILE A 239 16.66 -8.59 6.35
N LEU A 240 15.37 -8.50 6.05
CA LEU A 240 14.67 -7.24 5.85
C LEU A 240 13.89 -6.96 7.14
N ASP A 241 14.37 -6.03 7.96
CA ASP A 241 13.70 -5.67 9.22
C ASP A 241 12.63 -4.59 8.99
N MET A 242 11.87 -4.25 10.03
CA MET A 242 10.94 -3.10 9.98
C MET A 242 11.72 -1.79 9.85
N LEU A 243 11.10 -0.79 9.23
CA LEU A 243 11.68 0.55 9.18
C LEU A 243 11.85 1.09 10.62
N THR A 244 13.07 1.50 10.96
CA THR A 244 13.36 2.19 12.22
C THR A 244 13.40 3.69 11.96
N GLY A 245 12.30 4.40 12.24
CA GLY A 245 12.16 5.84 12.01
C GLY A 245 11.36 6.19 10.75
N GLU A 246 11.26 7.48 10.42
CA GLU A 246 10.64 7.95 9.17
C GLU A 246 11.75 8.27 8.15
N MET A 247 11.61 7.82 6.89
CA MET A 247 12.52 8.25 5.81
C MET A 247 12.27 9.72 5.46
N LEU A 248 10.99 10.07 5.28
CA LEU A 248 10.55 11.44 5.03
C LEU A 248 9.30 11.73 5.87
N PRO A 249 9.27 12.85 6.61
CA PRO A 249 8.07 13.24 7.36
C PRO A 249 6.95 13.62 6.37
N ARG A 250 5.70 13.38 6.77
CA ARG A 250 4.48 13.80 6.05
C ARG A 250 4.31 13.23 4.64
N ILE A 251 4.66 11.96 4.44
CA ILE A 251 4.48 11.30 3.14
C ILE A 251 3.00 11.06 2.79
N CYS A 252 2.18 10.83 3.80
CA CYS A 252 0.74 10.62 3.76
C CYS A 252 0.09 11.27 4.99
#